data_AF-A0A0N4XDV8-F1
#
_entry.id   AF-A0A0N4XDV8-F1
#
_cell.length_a   1.000
_cell.length_b   1.000
_cell.length_c   1.000
_cell.angle_alpha   90.00
_cell.angle_beta   90.00
_cell.angle_gamma   90.00
#
_symmetry.space_group_name_H-M   'P 1'
#
loop_
_entity.id
_entity.type
_entity.pdbx_description
1 polymer ?
#
loop_
_entity_poly.entity_id
_entity_poly.type
_entity_poly.pdbx_seq_one_letter_code
_entity_poly.pdbx_strand_id
1 'polypeptide(L)'
;MNIEDILPELFGEKRVYYCQRCLNHGLSIKRKNHKQNCAFSMCQCPDCIMVERRRELNSRLVQIDGEPGSQSSMELPSGTDDNGGKAKISIEERRPNCQRCAQHNVVNRLKGHKRACPFKECFCPKCQVVVERQKLMADQIKLRRRQKREKSISLERAGTPTTSQGMIANFLN
;
A
#
# COMPACT_ATOMS: atom_id res chain seq x y z
N MET A 1 -19.29 -11.95 -28.38
CA MET A 1 -18.02 -12.41 -27.76
C MET A 1 -18.19 -12.21 -26.27
N ASN A 2 -18.23 -13.30 -25.52
CA ASN A 2 -18.42 -13.21 -24.07
C ASN A 2 -17.09 -12.85 -23.43
N ILE A 3 -17.13 -12.14 -22.29
CA ILE A 3 -15.91 -11.75 -21.58
C ILE A 3 -15.15 -12.96 -20.99
N GLU A 4 -15.85 -14.10 -20.92
CA GLU A 4 -15.35 -15.41 -20.51
C GLU A 4 -14.32 -16.00 -21.50
N ASP A 5 -14.42 -15.65 -22.80
CA ASP A 5 -13.54 -16.16 -23.86
C ASP A 5 -12.12 -15.52 -23.82
N ILE A 6 -11.95 -14.42 -23.08
CA ILE A 6 -10.74 -13.58 -23.12
C ILE A 6 -9.75 -13.89 -21.98
N LEU A 7 -10.21 -14.44 -20.85
CA LEU A 7 -9.37 -14.80 -19.69
C LEU A 7 -9.83 -16.11 -19.03
N PRO A 8 -9.40 -17.28 -19.53
CA PRO A 8 -9.63 -18.57 -18.88
C PRO A 8 -9.11 -18.64 -17.44
N GLU A 9 -8.05 -17.87 -17.13
CA GLU A 9 -7.38 -17.82 -15.83
C GLU A 9 -8.23 -17.19 -14.70
N LEU A 10 -9.26 -16.42 -15.04
CA LEU A 10 -10.16 -15.80 -14.05
C LEU A 10 -11.31 -16.72 -13.61
N PHE A 11 -11.62 -17.76 -14.38
CA PHE A 11 -12.74 -18.65 -14.12
C PHE A 11 -12.35 -20.14 -14.27
N GLY A 12 -11.80 -20.74 -13.22
CA GLY A 12 -12.17 -22.13 -12.95
C GLY A 12 -11.16 -23.17 -12.43
N GLU A 13 -9.98 -22.85 -11.91
CA GLU A 13 -9.29 -23.82 -11.02
C GLU A 13 -9.49 -23.50 -9.54
N LYS A 14 -10.15 -24.42 -8.82
CA LYS A 14 -10.39 -24.31 -7.38
C LYS A 14 -9.06 -24.44 -6.63
N ARG A 15 -8.52 -23.32 -6.13
CA ARG A 15 -7.26 -23.26 -5.37
C ARG A 15 -7.17 -24.39 -4.33
N VAL A 16 -6.22 -25.31 -4.55
CA VAL A 16 -5.98 -26.44 -3.64
C VAL A 16 -5.07 -25.99 -2.49
N TYR A 17 -5.62 -25.97 -1.28
CA TYR A 17 -4.86 -25.64 -0.07
C TYR A 17 -4.23 -26.89 0.55
N TYR A 18 -2.92 -26.81 0.83
CA TYR A 18 -2.14 -27.88 1.47
C TYR A 18 -2.01 -27.65 2.99
N CYS A 19 -1.67 -28.71 3.73
CA CYS A 19 -1.44 -28.66 5.16
C CYS A 19 -0.05 -28.07 5.46
N GLN A 20 0.00 -26.84 5.97
CA GLN A 20 1.27 -26.16 6.25
C GLN A 20 2.20 -26.94 7.20
N ARG A 21 1.66 -27.64 8.22
CA ARG A 21 2.46 -28.48 9.12
C ARG A 21 3.15 -29.61 8.34
N CYS A 22 2.49 -30.22 7.36
CA CYS A 22 3.09 -31.24 6.49
C CYS A 22 4.12 -30.65 5.51
N LEU A 23 3.84 -29.48 4.92
CA LEU A 23 4.80 -28.80 4.02
C LEU A 23 6.12 -28.50 4.71
N ASN A 24 6.09 -28.09 5.98
CA ASN A 24 7.29 -27.83 6.78
C ASN A 24 8.16 -29.10 7.00
N HIS A 25 7.59 -30.29 6.79
CA HIS A 25 8.29 -31.58 6.82
C HIS A 25 8.38 -32.24 5.42
N GLY A 26 8.24 -31.46 4.35
CA GLY A 26 8.39 -31.91 2.96
C GLY A 26 7.19 -32.66 2.35
N LEU A 27 6.05 -32.77 3.05
CA LEU A 27 4.88 -33.52 2.58
C LEU A 27 3.73 -32.61 2.08
N SER A 28 3.37 -32.75 0.81
CA SER A 28 2.32 -31.96 0.13
C SER A 28 0.90 -32.55 0.31
N ILE A 29 0.44 -32.70 1.56
CA ILE A 29 -0.88 -33.27 1.85
C ILE A 29 -1.99 -32.21 1.75
N LYS A 30 -3.07 -32.51 1.02
CA LYS A 30 -4.25 -31.63 0.88
C LYS A 30 -4.91 -31.37 2.25
N ARG A 31 -5.25 -30.11 2.54
CA ARG A 31 -5.78 -29.69 3.87
C ARG A 31 -7.20 -30.19 4.16
N LYS A 32 -8.04 -30.39 3.14
CA LYS A 32 -9.44 -30.82 3.30
C LYS A 32 -9.48 -32.17 4.04
N ASN A 33 -10.26 -32.23 5.12
CA ASN A 33 -10.44 -33.40 6.01
C ASN A 33 -9.17 -33.94 6.70
N HIS A 34 -7.99 -33.35 6.49
CA HIS A 34 -6.72 -33.89 6.99
C HIS A 34 -6.37 -33.51 8.44
N LYS A 35 -7.05 -32.53 9.05
CA LYS A 35 -6.66 -31.94 10.36
C LYS A 35 -6.40 -33.00 11.46
N GLN A 36 -7.30 -33.98 11.61
CA GLN A 36 -7.20 -35.00 12.67
C GLN A 36 -6.19 -36.10 12.34
N ASN A 37 -5.99 -36.40 11.05
CA ASN A 37 -5.10 -37.47 10.58
C ASN A 37 -3.70 -36.93 10.23
N CYS A 38 -3.33 -35.78 10.79
CA CYS A 38 -2.05 -35.13 10.51
C CYS A 38 -0.96 -35.67 11.43
N ALA A 39 0.01 -36.39 10.86
CA ALA A 39 1.16 -36.93 11.61
C ALA A 39 1.97 -35.86 12.38
N PHE A 40 1.95 -34.61 11.90
CA PHE A 40 2.63 -33.46 12.52
C PHE A 40 1.68 -32.56 13.32
N SER A 41 0.46 -33.01 13.61
CA SER A 41 -0.56 -32.27 14.38
C SER A 41 -0.01 -31.71 15.69
N MET A 42 0.72 -32.54 16.44
CA MET A 42 1.37 -32.22 17.72
C MET A 42 2.88 -31.96 17.60
N CYS A 43 3.41 -31.76 16.38
CA CYS A 43 4.83 -31.46 16.22
C CYS A 43 5.18 -30.09 16.82
N GLN A 44 6.27 -30.05 17.59
CA GLN A 44 6.79 -28.86 18.28
C GLN A 44 8.11 -28.35 17.67
N CYS A 45 8.42 -28.68 16.40
CA CYS A 45 9.57 -28.07 15.72
C CYS A 45 9.36 -26.55 15.54
N PRO A 46 10.44 -25.76 15.37
CA PRO A 46 10.33 -24.30 15.24
C PRO A 46 9.32 -23.86 14.17
N ASP A 47 9.33 -24.50 12.99
CA ASP A 47 8.42 -24.14 11.89
C ASP A 47 6.95 -24.46 12.21
N CYS A 48 6.67 -25.58 12.89
CA CYS A 48 5.32 -25.95 13.31
C CYS A 48 4.79 -25.04 14.44
N ILE A 49 5.66 -24.62 15.37
CA ILE A 49 5.33 -23.59 16.38
C ILE A 49 4.97 -22.26 15.70
N MET A 50 5.69 -21.86 14.65
CA MET A 50 5.37 -20.64 13.90
C MET A 50 4.02 -20.75 13.15
N VAL A 51 3.64 -21.95 12.68
CA VAL A 51 2.31 -22.19 12.11
C VAL A 51 1.21 -22.07 13.16
N GLU A 52 1.44 -22.51 14.39
CA GLU A 52 0.52 -22.38 15.53
C GLU A 52 0.31 -20.92 15.91
N ARG A 53 1.41 -20.20 16.21
CA ARG A 53 1.40 -18.76 16.55
C ARG A 53 0.73 -17.93 15.46
N ARG A 54 0.96 -18.24 14.18
CA ARG A 54 0.28 -17.57 13.06
C ARG A 54 -1.23 -17.82 13.04
N ARG A 55 -1.68 -19.04 13.36
CA ARG A 55 -3.12 -19.34 13.45
C ARG A 55 -3.77 -18.58 14.59
N GLU A 56 -3.12 -18.56 15.76
CA GLU A 56 -3.58 -17.81 16.92
C GLU A 56 -3.70 -16.30 16.62
N LEU A 57 -2.66 -15.69 16.05
CA LEU A 57 -2.69 -14.29 15.65
C LEU A 57 -3.81 -14.00 14.64
N ASN A 58 -4.01 -14.85 13.63
CA ASN A 58 -5.11 -14.70 12.68
C ASN A 58 -6.49 -14.83 13.36
N SER A 59 -6.66 -15.73 14.33
CA SER A 59 -7.91 -15.83 15.10
C SER A 59 -8.17 -14.58 15.92
N ARG A 60 -7.14 -14.01 16.56
CA ARG A 60 -7.24 -12.75 17.32
C ARG A 60 -7.58 -11.56 16.40
N LEU A 61 -7.00 -11.50 15.19
CA LEU A 61 -7.33 -10.47 14.20
C LEU A 61 -8.81 -10.55 13.78
N VAL A 62 -9.33 -11.74 13.47
CA VAL A 62 -10.75 -11.94 13.12
C VAL A 62 -11.69 -11.56 14.28
N GLN A 63 -11.27 -11.71 15.53
CA GLN A 63 -12.03 -11.25 16.70
C GLN A 63 -12.05 -9.72 16.82
N ILE A 64 -10.96 -9.03 16.45
CA ILE A 64 -10.88 -7.56 16.47
C ILE A 64 -11.69 -6.95 15.31
N ASP A 65 -11.59 -7.54 14.11
CA ASP A 65 -12.28 -7.08 12.90
C ASP A 65 -13.77 -7.47 12.85
N GLY A 66 -14.24 -8.29 13.81
CA GLY A 66 -15.57 -8.91 13.83
C GLY A 66 -16.66 -8.16 14.59
N GLU A 67 -16.33 -7.14 15.38
CA GLU A 67 -17.26 -6.45 16.29
C GLU A 67 -17.45 -4.97 15.91
N PRO A 68 -18.68 -4.52 15.54
CA PRO A 68 -19.02 -3.11 15.46
C PRO A 68 -19.26 -2.50 16.85
N GLY A 69 -18.29 -2.67 17.76
CA GLY A 69 -18.06 -1.88 18.97
C GLY A 69 -18.96 -2.15 20.19
N SER A 70 -18.34 -2.63 21.28
CA SER A 70 -18.55 -2.14 22.67
C SER A 70 -17.50 -2.69 23.67
N GLN A 71 -16.52 -1.85 24.02
CA GLN A 71 -15.87 -1.60 25.34
C GLN A 71 -15.83 -2.75 26.39
N SER A 72 -14.77 -3.05 27.16
CA SER A 72 -13.49 -2.38 27.49
C SER A 72 -12.54 -3.42 28.17
N SER A 73 -11.40 -3.18 28.84
CA SER A 73 -10.60 -1.98 29.18
C SER A 73 -9.13 -2.38 29.50
N MET A 74 -8.17 -1.48 29.25
CA MET A 74 -6.98 -1.21 30.08
C MET A 74 -6.41 0.16 29.66
N GLU A 75 -6.01 0.98 30.63
CA GLU A 75 -6.00 2.44 30.46
C GLU A 75 -4.70 3.03 29.89
N LEU A 76 -4.84 4.12 29.14
CA LEU A 76 -3.81 5.14 28.93
C LEU A 76 -4.52 6.51 28.95
N PRO A 77 -4.09 7.47 29.81
CA PRO A 77 -4.89 8.66 30.09
C PRO A 77 -4.77 9.77 29.02
N SER A 78 -5.95 10.24 28.61
CA SER A 78 -6.34 11.62 28.31
C SER A 78 -5.55 12.51 27.35
N GLY A 79 -6.27 13.01 26.35
CA GLY A 79 -5.83 14.05 25.40
C GLY A 79 -6.97 14.70 24.61
N THR A 80 -8.12 14.95 25.27
CA THR A 80 -9.22 15.89 24.92
C THR A 80 -9.84 15.88 23.50
N ASP A 81 -11.14 15.60 23.51
CA ASP A 81 -12.23 16.36 22.87
C ASP A 81 -12.46 16.36 21.34
N ASP A 82 -13.52 15.62 21.00
CA ASP A 82 -14.75 16.12 20.35
C ASP A 82 -14.95 16.12 18.81
N ASN A 83 -16.21 15.81 18.49
CA ASN A 83 -16.99 16.06 17.29
C ASN A 83 -16.66 15.35 15.97
N GLY A 84 -17.49 14.35 15.68
CA GLY A 84 -17.80 13.87 14.33
C GLY A 84 -18.59 14.89 13.49
N GLY A 85 -18.01 16.06 13.26
CA GLY A 85 -18.48 17.01 12.24
C GLY A 85 -17.91 16.67 10.86
N LYS A 86 -18.68 16.92 9.79
CA LYS A 86 -18.15 16.96 8.41
C LYS A 86 -17.28 18.21 8.22
N ALA A 87 -16.14 18.26 8.91
CA ALA A 87 -15.23 19.38 8.90
C ALA A 87 -14.52 19.48 7.55
N LYS A 88 -14.70 20.61 6.87
CA LYS A 88 -13.82 21.02 5.76
C LYS A 88 -12.41 21.07 6.36
N ILE A 89 -11.52 20.16 5.93
CA ILE A 89 -10.12 20.17 6.39
C ILE A 89 -9.52 21.49 5.96
N SER A 90 -9.40 22.42 6.91
CA SER A 90 -8.55 23.60 6.78
C SER A 90 -7.17 23.11 6.39
N ILE A 91 -6.51 23.84 5.48
CA ILE A 91 -5.17 23.50 5.03
C ILE A 91 -4.17 23.95 6.12
N GLU A 92 -4.28 23.34 7.29
CA GLU A 92 -3.22 23.30 8.27
C GLU A 92 -2.04 22.63 7.57
N GLU A 93 -0.97 23.40 7.36
CA GLU A 93 0.19 23.03 6.55
C GLU A 93 0.64 21.62 6.91
N ARG A 94 0.46 20.64 6.01
CA ARG A 94 0.81 19.23 6.30
C ARG A 94 2.29 19.18 6.68
N ARG A 95 2.56 18.93 7.96
CA ARG A 95 3.90 18.92 8.57
C ARG A 95 4.40 17.47 8.67
N PRO A 96 5.10 16.94 7.66
CA PRO A 96 5.52 15.54 7.66
C PRO A 96 6.60 15.26 8.71
N ASN A 97 6.54 14.06 9.28
CA ASN A 97 7.57 13.50 10.14
C ASN A 97 8.56 12.65 9.35
N CYS A 98 9.75 12.42 9.92
CA CYS A 98 10.79 11.60 9.31
C CYS A 98 10.40 10.12 9.30
N GLN A 99 10.20 9.56 8.11
CA GLN A 99 9.82 8.16 7.95
C GLN A 99 10.85 7.17 8.51
N ARG A 100 12.15 7.48 8.45
CA ARG A 100 13.21 6.65 9.06
C ARG A 100 13.08 6.61 10.58
N CYS A 101 12.94 7.76 11.25
CA CYS A 101 12.71 7.80 12.71
C CYS A 101 11.43 7.08 13.13
N ALA A 102 10.35 7.21 12.35
CA ALA A 102 9.10 6.50 12.61
C ALA A 102 9.24 4.97 12.59
N GLN A 103 10.15 4.39 11.79
CA GLN A 103 10.43 2.94 11.82
C GLN A 103 11.08 2.46 13.13
N HIS A 104 11.67 3.39 13.88
CA HIS A 104 12.31 3.19 15.18
C HIS A 104 11.49 3.80 16.32
N ASN A 105 10.20 4.08 16.11
CA ASN A 105 9.28 4.68 17.08
C ASN A 105 9.67 6.09 17.58
N VAL A 106 10.56 6.79 16.88
CA VAL A 106 10.97 8.17 17.21
C VAL A 106 10.23 9.16 16.31
N VAL A 107 9.60 10.17 16.91
CA VAL A 107 8.88 11.22 16.17
C VAL A 107 9.77 12.46 16.02
N ASN A 108 10.32 12.66 14.82
CA ASN A 108 11.05 13.88 14.45
C ASN A 108 10.37 14.54 13.24
N ARG A 109 10.21 15.87 13.27
CA ARG A 109 9.73 16.64 12.10
C ARG A 109 10.73 16.50 10.94
N LEU A 110 10.25 16.37 9.70
CA LEU A 110 11.12 16.14 8.54
C LEU A 110 11.90 17.40 8.12
N LYS A 111 11.32 18.60 8.28
CA LYS A 111 11.94 19.89 7.92
C LYS A 111 13.24 20.08 8.72
N GLY A 112 14.37 20.27 8.02
CA GLY A 112 15.71 20.38 8.61
C GLY A 112 16.38 19.04 9.03
N HIS A 113 15.60 18.01 9.35
CA HIS A 113 16.10 16.80 10.02
C HIS A 113 16.91 15.83 9.15
N LYS A 114 16.89 15.93 7.81
CA LYS A 114 17.53 14.94 6.90
C LYS A 114 19.02 14.66 7.19
N ARG A 115 19.79 15.67 7.63
CA ARG A 115 21.23 15.50 7.94
C ARG A 115 21.48 15.08 9.39
N ALA A 116 20.63 15.52 10.32
CA ALA A 116 20.71 15.22 11.75
C ALA A 116 19.95 13.93 12.16
N CYS A 117 19.46 13.15 11.19
CA CYS A 117 18.68 11.94 11.46
C CYS A 117 19.59 10.83 12.04
N PRO A 118 19.35 10.34 13.27
CA PRO A 118 20.18 9.28 13.87
C PRO A 118 20.18 7.99 13.05
N PHE A 119 19.08 7.74 12.33
CA PHE A 119 18.88 6.55 11.50
C PHE A 119 19.20 6.79 10.01
N LYS A 120 19.93 7.85 9.66
CA LYS A 120 20.26 8.22 8.27
C LYS A 120 20.93 7.07 7.51
N GLU A 121 21.86 6.37 8.15
CA GLU A 121 22.60 5.22 7.61
C GLU A 121 22.13 3.88 8.21
N CYS A 122 20.90 3.82 8.73
CA CYS A 122 20.33 2.55 9.20
C CYS A 122 19.98 1.64 8.00
N PHE A 123 20.41 0.38 8.05
CA PHE A 123 20.16 -0.67 7.06
C PHE A 123 19.18 -1.76 7.55
N CYS A 124 18.42 -1.53 8.63
CA CYS A 124 17.44 -2.51 9.09
C CYS A 124 16.32 -2.73 8.04
N PRO A 125 15.64 -3.91 8.03
CA PRO A 125 14.61 -4.21 7.02
C PRO A 125 13.51 -3.14 6.91
N LYS A 126 13.09 -2.58 8.05
CA LYS A 126 12.11 -1.48 8.09
C LYS A 126 12.61 -0.22 7.36
N CYS A 127 13.88 0.15 7.55
CA CYS A 127 14.49 1.29 6.87
C CYS A 127 14.71 1.02 5.37
N GLN A 128 15.02 -0.22 4.97
CA GLN A 128 15.12 -0.58 3.55
C GLN A 128 13.78 -0.37 2.82
N VAL A 129 12.66 -0.77 3.42
CA VAL A 129 11.31 -0.49 2.88
C VAL A 129 11.06 1.02 2.68
N VAL A 130 11.55 1.87 3.60
CA VAL A 130 11.45 3.34 3.44
C VAL A 130 12.27 3.82 2.24
N VAL A 131 13.47 3.27 2.00
CA VAL A 131 14.31 3.62 0.84
C VAL A 131 13.65 3.23 -0.48
N GLU A 132 13.19 1.99 -0.61
CA GLU A 132 12.51 1.54 -1.85
C GLU A 132 11.22 2.33 -2.10
N ARG A 133 10.44 2.63 -1.04
CA ARG A 133 9.25 3.48 -1.15
C ARG A 133 9.60 4.90 -1.62
N GLN A 134 10.73 5.47 -1.18
CA GLN A 134 11.18 6.79 -1.64
C GLN A 134 11.59 6.78 -3.12
N LYS A 135 12.27 5.72 -3.58
CA LYS A 135 12.59 5.50 -4.99
C LYS A 135 11.34 5.43 -5.87
N LEU A 136 10.38 4.57 -5.50
CA LEU A 136 9.09 4.44 -6.19
C LEU A 136 8.31 5.78 -6.24
N MET A 137 8.29 6.55 -5.15
CA MET A 137 7.67 7.88 -5.16
C MET A 137 8.41 8.87 -6.07
N ALA A 138 9.74 8.84 -6.12
CA ALA A 138 10.52 9.69 -7.02
C ALA A 138 10.22 9.38 -8.49
N ASP A 139 10.16 8.10 -8.86
CA ASP A 139 9.81 7.66 -10.21
C ASP A 139 8.36 8.02 -10.59
N GLN A 140 7.40 7.84 -9.68
CA GLN A 140 6.00 8.25 -9.89
C GLN A 140 5.84 9.78 -10.01
N ILE A 141 6.66 10.55 -9.30
CA ILE A 141 6.70 12.02 -9.44
C ILE A 141 7.33 12.41 -10.80
N LYS A 142 8.42 11.75 -11.20
CA LYS A 142 9.08 11.96 -12.50
C LYS A 142 8.13 11.66 -13.67
N LEU A 143 7.40 10.55 -13.61
CA LEU A 143 6.40 10.17 -14.61
C LEU A 143 5.27 11.22 -14.70
N ARG A 144 4.65 11.59 -13.58
CA ARG A 144 3.58 12.61 -13.57
C ARG A 144 4.06 13.99 -14.05
N ARG A 145 5.29 14.39 -13.73
CA ARG A 145 5.91 15.63 -14.24
C ARG A 145 6.22 15.56 -15.74
N ARG A 146 6.47 14.38 -16.30
CA ARG A 146 6.60 14.18 -17.75
C ARG A 146 5.24 14.31 -18.43
N GLN A 147 4.25 13.53 -17.98
CA GLN A 147 2.88 13.56 -18.49
C GLN A 147 2.23 14.95 -18.42
N LYS A 148 2.48 15.74 -17.36
CA LYS A 148 1.95 17.11 -17.27
C LYS A 148 2.56 18.05 -18.34
N ARG A 149 3.85 17.90 -18.66
CA ARG A 149 4.52 18.68 -19.72
C ARG A 149 4.09 18.23 -21.12
N GLU A 150 3.98 16.92 -21.33
CA GLU A 150 3.44 16.36 -22.59
C GLU A 150 2.02 16.91 -22.84
N LYS A 151 1.15 16.91 -21.82
CA LYS A 151 -0.21 17.48 -21.92
C LYS A 151 -0.23 18.99 -22.17
N SER A 152 0.62 19.80 -21.53
CA SER A 152 0.65 21.24 -21.80
C SER A 152 1.10 21.55 -23.22
N ILE A 153 2.12 20.85 -23.74
CA ILE A 153 2.61 21.01 -25.12
C ILE A 153 1.54 20.58 -26.13
N SER A 154 0.80 19.50 -25.88
CA SER A 154 -0.31 19.09 -26.75
C SER A 154 -1.47 20.07 -26.76
N LEU A 155 -1.76 20.75 -25.64
CA LEU A 155 -2.79 21.79 -25.56
C LEU A 155 -2.36 23.06 -26.31
N GLU A 156 -1.10 23.49 -26.19
CA GLU A 156 -0.57 24.64 -26.92
C GLU A 156 -0.56 24.40 -28.44
N ARG A 157 -0.19 23.18 -28.89
CA ARG A 157 -0.22 22.81 -30.32
C ARG A 157 -1.63 22.73 -30.92
N ALA A 158 -2.66 22.54 -30.11
CA ALA A 158 -4.05 22.59 -30.56
C ALA A 158 -4.64 24.02 -30.56
N GLY A 159 -3.91 25.01 -30.02
CA GLY A 159 -4.38 26.37 -29.79
C GLY A 159 -4.02 27.40 -30.85
N THR A 160 -3.33 27.03 -31.94
CA THR A 160 -2.97 27.94 -33.03
C THR A 160 -3.90 27.77 -34.25
N PRO A 161 -5.03 28.50 -34.35
CA PRO A 161 -5.72 28.64 -35.61
C PRO A 161 -4.83 29.45 -36.57
N THR A 162 -4.49 28.86 -37.71
CA THR A 162 -3.83 29.56 -38.81
C THR A 162 -4.79 30.53 -39.47
N THR A 163 -4.80 31.80 -39.02
CA THR A 163 -5.50 32.88 -39.72
C THR A 163 -4.76 33.22 -41.02
N SER A 164 -4.93 32.38 -42.04
CA SER A 164 -4.60 32.70 -43.43
C SER A 164 -5.82 33.32 -44.11
N GLN A 165 -6.13 34.56 -43.76
CA GLN A 165 -7.21 35.32 -44.39
C GLN A 165 -6.67 35.98 -45.67
N GLY A 166 -7.17 35.55 -46.83
CA GLY A 166 -6.67 36.01 -48.12
C GLY A 166 -6.97 37.49 -48.38
N MET A 167 -5.94 38.26 -48.73
CA MET A 167 -6.11 39.60 -49.29
C MET A 167 -6.23 39.50 -50.81
N ILE A 168 -7.46 39.50 -51.31
CA ILE A 168 -7.72 39.73 -52.75
C ILE A 168 -7.67 41.25 -52.95
N ALA A 169 -6.51 41.76 -53.34
CA ALA A 169 -6.34 43.17 -53.69
C ALA A 169 -6.81 43.41 -55.13
N ASN A 170 -8.11 43.71 -55.31
CA ASN A 170 -8.61 44.28 -56.55
C ASN A 170 -8.30 45.78 -56.60
N PHE A 171 -7.29 46.15 -57.39
CA PHE A 171 -7.08 47.50 -57.90
C PHE A 171 -6.76 47.39 -59.39
N LEU A 172 -7.63 47.92 -60.25
CA LEU A 172 -7.29 48.37 -61.61
C LEU A 172 -8.46 49.19 -62.19
N ASN A 173 -8.15 50.47 -62.48
CA ASN A 173 -8.88 51.47 -63.27
C ASN A 173 -10.35 51.76 -62.94
#